data_AF-A0A8T6SC44-F1
#
_entry.id   AF-A0A8T6SC44-F1
#
_cell.length_a   1.000
_cell.length_b   1.000
_cell.length_c   1.000
_cell.angle_alpha   90.00
_cell.angle_beta   90.00
_cell.angle_gamma   90.00
#
_symmetry.space_group_name_H-M   'P 1'
#
loop_
_entity.id
_entity.type
_entity.pdbx_description
1 polymer ?
#
loop_
_entity_poly.entity_id
_entity_poly.type
_entity_poly.pdbx_seq_one_letter_code
_entity_poly.pdbx_strand_id
1 'polypeptide(L)'
;MRHSVKTGISFGLTSAVITTLGLMVGLTSGTRSEEVVIGGVLTIALADAFSDSLGIHISEEAEGKHTPKEIWLATVSTFCSKLGVGSMFIVPILFLSLDMAAIINIVWGFFLLGGFSFYVGSLKEGNPWNVVFEHLLTATIVIVAAHFLGSWVSNILNS
;
A
#
# COMPACT_ATOMS: atom_id res chain seq x y z
N MET A 1 6.35 -4.18 -23.13
CA MET A 1 7.30 -3.40 -22.27
C MET A 1 6.66 -2.26 -21.48
N ARG A 2 6.09 -1.20 -22.09
CA ARG A 2 5.43 -0.10 -21.33
C ARG A 2 4.25 -0.59 -20.48
N HIS A 3 3.52 -1.61 -20.96
CA HIS A 3 2.42 -2.24 -20.24
C HIS A 3 2.89 -2.89 -18.92
N SER A 4 3.86 -3.81 -18.99
CA SER A 4 4.36 -4.58 -17.83
C SER A 4 4.86 -3.68 -16.69
N VAL A 5 5.63 -2.63 -17.01
CA VAL A 5 6.09 -1.65 -16.00
C VAL A 5 4.92 -0.90 -15.39
N LYS A 6 3.95 -0.49 -16.22
CA LYS A 6 2.77 0.22 -15.75
C LYS A 6 1.93 -0.67 -14.84
N THR A 7 1.72 -1.95 -15.18
CA THR A 7 1.01 -2.92 -14.35
C THR A 7 1.67 -3.01 -12.97
N GLY A 8 2.96 -3.31 -12.92
CA GLY A 8 3.63 -3.52 -11.64
C GLY A 8 3.74 -2.27 -10.78
N ILE A 9 4.03 -1.10 -11.37
CA ILE A 9 4.02 0.17 -10.62
C ILE A 9 2.62 0.52 -10.12
N SER A 10 1.58 0.33 -10.95
CA SER A 10 0.20 0.69 -10.59
C SER A 10 -0.29 -0.13 -9.41
N PHE A 11 -0.06 -1.44 -9.50
CA PHE A 11 -0.43 -2.38 -8.48
C PHE A 11 0.39 -2.14 -7.21
N GLY A 12 1.72 -2.07 -7.33
CA GLY A 12 2.61 -1.93 -6.17
C GLY A 12 2.41 -0.65 -5.39
N LEU A 13 2.20 0.50 -6.07
CA LEU A 13 1.91 1.77 -5.38
C LEU A 13 0.57 1.71 -4.63
N THR A 14 -0.49 1.29 -5.32
CA THR A 14 -1.85 1.27 -4.73
C THR A 14 -1.92 0.33 -3.53
N SER A 15 -1.41 -0.90 -3.72
CA SER A 15 -1.39 -1.93 -2.69
C SER A 15 -0.52 -1.53 -1.49
N ALA A 16 0.69 -0.99 -1.74
CA ALA A 16 1.57 -0.52 -0.66
C ALA A 16 0.93 0.58 0.20
N VAL A 17 0.31 1.58 -0.43
CA VAL A 17 -0.33 2.68 0.33
C VAL A 17 -1.43 2.15 1.24
N ILE A 18 -2.34 1.32 0.70
CA ILE A 18 -3.49 0.82 1.47
C ILE A 18 -3.02 -0.11 2.61
N THR A 19 -2.16 -1.08 2.32
CA THR A 19 -1.68 -2.04 3.32
C THR A 19 -0.86 -1.35 4.41
N THR A 20 0.07 -0.46 4.05
CA THR A 20 0.92 0.21 5.03
C THR A 20 0.12 1.16 5.92
N LEU A 21 -0.83 1.93 5.37
CA LEU A 21 -1.71 2.78 6.19
C LEU A 21 -2.58 1.96 7.13
N GLY A 22 -3.21 0.89 6.63
CA GLY A 22 -4.02 0.00 7.46
C GLY A 22 -3.21 -0.59 8.61
N LEU A 23 -2.05 -1.18 8.32
CA LEU A 23 -1.19 -1.77 9.33
C LEU A 23 -0.71 -0.74 10.35
N MET A 24 -0.18 0.39 9.89
CA MET A 24 0.37 1.42 10.75
C MET A 24 -0.71 1.98 11.70
N VAL A 25 -1.91 2.32 11.19
CA VAL A 25 -2.99 2.85 12.01
C VAL A 25 -3.50 1.81 13.00
N GLY A 26 -3.64 0.54 12.57
CA GLY A 26 -4.03 -0.56 13.44
C GLY A 26 -3.03 -0.77 14.59
N LEU A 27 -1.73 -0.88 14.27
CA LEU A 27 -0.69 -1.05 15.27
C LEU A 27 -0.58 0.16 16.21
N THR A 28 -0.68 1.38 15.67
CA THR A 28 -0.66 2.60 16.48
C THR A 28 -1.81 2.61 17.50
N SER A 29 -3.02 2.21 17.08
CA SER A 29 -4.17 2.14 17.97
C SER A 29 -4.08 1.02 19.01
N GLY A 30 -3.44 -0.10 18.66
CA GLY A 30 -3.35 -1.28 19.52
C GLY A 30 -2.21 -1.21 20.55
N THR A 31 -1.05 -0.70 20.16
CA THR A 31 0.18 -0.81 20.97
C THR A 31 0.75 0.52 21.42
N ARG A 32 0.53 1.60 20.66
CA ARG A 32 1.21 2.91 20.83
C ARG A 32 2.74 2.81 20.91
N SER A 33 3.34 1.76 20.35
CA SER A 33 4.79 1.52 20.37
C SER A 33 5.40 1.79 19.00
N GLU A 34 6.36 2.73 18.95
CA GLU A 34 7.10 3.08 17.74
C GLU A 34 7.86 1.89 17.16
N GLU A 35 8.50 1.11 18.03
CA GLU A 35 9.25 -0.09 17.65
C GLU A 35 8.36 -1.12 16.95
N VAL A 36 7.16 -1.35 17.50
CA VAL A 36 6.19 -2.29 16.91
C VAL A 36 5.67 -1.79 15.57
N VAL A 37 5.39 -0.49 15.46
CA VAL A 37 4.90 0.10 14.21
C VAL A 37 5.99 0.05 13.12
N ILE A 38 7.22 0.46 13.42
CA ILE A 38 8.33 0.43 12.47
C ILE A 38 8.65 -1.01 12.05
N GLY A 39 8.77 -1.92 13.02
CA GLY A 39 9.01 -3.33 12.76
C GLY A 39 7.90 -3.96 11.91
N GLY A 40 6.64 -3.63 12.21
CA GLY A 40 5.48 -4.07 11.44
C GLY A 40 5.51 -3.56 9.99
N VAL A 41 5.73 -2.25 9.80
CA VAL A 41 5.77 -1.63 8.46
C VAL A 41 6.90 -2.20 7.61
N LEU A 42 8.12 -2.33 8.15
CA LEU A 42 9.25 -2.91 7.39
C LEU A 42 9.01 -4.38 7.04
N THR A 43 8.53 -5.17 8.00
CA THR A 43 8.30 -6.60 7.80
C THR A 43 7.21 -6.84 6.76
N ILE A 44 6.09 -6.11 6.84
CA ILE A 44 5.03 -6.24 5.83
C ILE A 44 5.51 -5.73 4.48
N ALA A 45 6.22 -4.59 4.42
CA ALA A 45 6.68 -4.03 3.16
C ALA A 45 7.57 -5.02 2.40
N LEU A 46 8.43 -5.77 3.11
CA LEU A 46 9.26 -6.80 2.51
C LEU A 46 8.46 -8.05 2.11
N ALA A 47 7.72 -8.65 3.06
CA ALA A 47 7.01 -9.90 2.82
C ALA A 47 5.93 -9.75 1.74
N ASP A 48 5.19 -8.64 1.79
CA ASP A 48 4.09 -8.34 0.88
C ASP A 48 4.61 -7.90 -0.50
N ALA A 49 5.77 -7.23 -0.59
CA ALA A 49 6.41 -6.97 -1.89
C ALA A 49 6.84 -8.26 -2.60
N PHE A 50 7.41 -9.22 -1.87
CA PHE A 50 7.73 -10.53 -2.45
C PHE A 50 6.47 -11.29 -2.88
N SER A 51 5.50 -11.43 -1.97
CA SER A 51 4.23 -12.13 -2.22
C SER A 51 3.53 -11.60 -3.48
N ASP A 52 3.33 -10.29 -3.56
CA ASP A 52 2.60 -9.69 -4.67
C ASP A 52 3.41 -9.65 -5.96
N SER A 53 4.73 -9.46 -5.91
CA SER A 53 5.56 -9.54 -7.12
C SER A 53 5.52 -10.93 -7.76
N LEU A 54 5.48 -11.98 -6.93
CA LEU A 54 5.30 -13.36 -7.39
C LEU A 54 3.87 -13.59 -7.88
N GLY A 55 2.87 -13.03 -7.20
CA GLY A 55 1.47 -13.06 -7.67
C GLY A 55 1.30 -12.46 -9.06
N ILE A 56 1.91 -11.30 -9.31
CA ILE A 56 1.95 -10.67 -10.64
C ILE A 56 2.74 -11.51 -11.64
N HIS A 57 3.86 -12.11 -11.23
CA HIS A 57 4.65 -13.02 -12.10
C HIS A 57 3.78 -14.17 -12.62
N ILE A 58 3.11 -14.87 -11.70
CA ILE A 58 2.26 -16.03 -12.01
C ILE A 58 1.05 -15.59 -12.84
N SER A 59 0.45 -14.43 -12.54
CA SER A 59 -0.66 -13.89 -13.32
C SER A 59 -0.27 -13.63 -14.78
N GLU A 60 0.89 -13.02 -15.00
CA GLU A 60 1.37 -12.69 -16.36
C GLU A 60 1.82 -13.95 -17.12
N GLU A 61 2.36 -14.96 -16.42
CA GLU A 61 2.68 -16.28 -16.99
C GLU A 61 1.41 -17.04 -17.41
N ALA A 62 0.38 -17.02 -16.56
CA ALA A 62 -0.90 -17.70 -16.80
C ALA A 62 -1.68 -17.13 -17.98
N GLU A 63 -1.49 -15.85 -18.33
CA GLU A 63 -2.11 -15.27 -19.52
C GLU A 63 -1.59 -15.86 -20.83
N GLY A 64 -0.37 -16.41 -20.85
CA GLY A 64 0.23 -17.03 -22.04
C GLY A 64 0.48 -16.07 -23.21
N LYS A 65 0.39 -14.75 -22.98
CA LYS A 65 0.50 -13.70 -24.01
C LYS A 65 1.81 -12.94 -23.95
N HIS A 66 2.50 -12.95 -22.82
CA HIS A 66 3.62 -12.06 -22.53
C HIS A 66 4.95 -12.80 -22.65
N THR A 67 5.98 -12.10 -23.11
CA THR A 67 7.32 -12.69 -23.20
C THR A 67 7.94 -12.86 -21.80
N PRO A 68 8.88 -13.81 -21.59
CA PRO A 68 9.56 -13.97 -20.29
C PRO A 68 10.19 -12.68 -19.77
N LYS A 69 10.72 -11.84 -20.68
CA LYS A 69 11.27 -10.52 -20.34
C LYS A 69 10.21 -9.56 -19.80
N GLU A 70 9.00 -9.60 -20.35
CA GLU A 70 7.88 -8.75 -19.91
C GLU A 70 7.33 -9.19 -18.56
N ILE A 71 7.23 -10.50 -18.33
CA ILE A 71 6.82 -11.07 -17.04
C ILE A 71 7.79 -10.62 -15.95
N TRP A 72 9.11 -10.80 -16.16
CA TRP A 72 10.12 -10.35 -15.20
C TRP A 72 10.11 -8.85 -14.96
N LEU A 73 9.84 -8.06 -16.01
CA LEU A 73 9.74 -6.61 -15.88
C LEU A 73 8.53 -6.21 -15.01
N ALA A 74 7.39 -6.87 -15.16
CA ALA A 74 6.23 -6.68 -14.27
C ALA A 74 6.60 -7.04 -12.83
N THR A 75 7.17 -8.24 -12.60
CA THR A 75 7.60 -8.72 -11.27
C THR A 75 8.52 -7.74 -10.56
N VAL A 76 9.63 -7.34 -11.20
CA VAL A 76 10.61 -6.44 -10.58
C VAL A 76 10.00 -5.06 -10.34
N SER A 77 9.18 -4.56 -11.27
CA SER A 77 8.52 -3.27 -11.07
C SER A 77 7.51 -3.30 -9.92
N THR A 78 6.77 -4.40 -9.74
CA THR A 78 5.89 -4.60 -8.57
C THR A 78 6.69 -4.65 -7.28
N PHE A 79 7.75 -5.45 -7.24
CA PHE A 79 8.60 -5.58 -6.05
C PHE A 79 9.19 -4.23 -5.62
N CYS A 80 9.86 -3.53 -6.54
CA CYS A 80 10.51 -2.26 -6.24
C CYS A 80 9.52 -1.17 -5.87
N SER A 81 8.39 -1.07 -6.58
CA SER A 81 7.36 -0.07 -6.26
C SER A 81 6.72 -0.36 -4.91
N LYS A 82 6.37 -1.61 -4.61
CA LYS A 82 5.72 -1.98 -3.36
C LYS A 82 6.65 -1.81 -2.15
N LEU A 83 7.87 -2.33 -2.24
CA LEU A 83 8.87 -2.17 -1.18
C LEU A 83 9.23 -0.70 -0.96
N GLY A 84 9.47 0.04 -2.04
CA GLY A 84 9.83 1.46 -1.98
C GLY A 84 8.71 2.32 -1.39
N VAL A 85 7.49 2.17 -1.91
CA VAL A 85 6.33 2.94 -1.43
C VAL A 85 5.97 2.59 0.00
N GLY A 86 5.94 1.31 0.38
CA GLY A 86 5.68 0.91 1.76
C GLY A 86 6.70 1.45 2.74
N SER A 87 7.99 1.42 2.37
CA SER A 87 9.08 1.91 3.24
C SER A 87 9.08 3.43 3.42
N MET A 88 8.50 4.20 2.48
CA MET A 88 8.43 5.67 2.59
C MET A 88 7.61 6.14 3.80
N PHE A 89 6.62 5.36 4.25
CA PHE A 89 5.78 5.72 5.40
C PHE A 89 6.50 5.65 6.75
N ILE A 90 7.72 5.11 6.79
CA ILE A 90 8.56 5.12 7.99
C ILE A 90 9.11 6.51 8.24
N VAL A 91 9.35 7.30 7.18
CA VAL A 91 10.03 8.59 7.28
C VAL A 91 9.34 9.51 8.30
N PRO A 92 8.00 9.74 8.27
CA PRO A 92 7.37 10.58 9.28
C PRO A 92 7.47 10.03 10.71
N ILE A 93 7.50 8.70 10.89
CA ILE A 93 7.58 8.05 12.21
C ILE A 93 8.94 8.30 12.86
N LEU A 94 10.01 8.41 12.08
CA LEU A 94 11.36 8.65 12.61
C LEU A 94 11.56 10.08 13.16
N PHE A 95 10.71 11.03 12.80
CA PHE A 95 10.90 12.46 13.13
C PHE A 95 9.77 13.06 13.97
N LEU A 96 8.65 12.35 14.14
CA LEU A 96 7.44 12.88 14.75
C LEU A 96 6.84 11.88 15.74
N SER A 97 6.00 12.36 16.65
CA SER A 97 5.21 11.48 17.51
C SER A 97 4.28 10.59 16.67
N LEU A 98 3.99 9.38 17.15
CA LEU A 98 3.14 8.42 16.44
C LEU A 98 1.81 8.99 15.95
N ASP A 99 1.13 9.77 16.78
CA ASP A 99 -0.15 10.38 16.40
C ASP A 99 0.01 11.37 15.24
N MET A 100 1.04 12.22 15.29
CA MET A 100 1.32 13.19 14.23
C MET A 100 1.82 12.48 12.96
N ALA A 101 2.69 11.49 13.12
CA ALA A 101 3.19 10.66 12.02
C ALA A 101 2.03 9.95 11.32
N ALA A 102 1.06 9.40 12.06
CA ALA A 102 -0.11 8.75 11.50
C ALA A 102 -0.96 9.71 10.67
N ILE A 103 -1.24 10.92 11.18
CA ILE A 103 -2.00 11.95 10.44
C ILE A 103 -1.27 12.33 9.15
N ILE A 104 0.03 12.63 9.22
CA ILE A 104 0.81 13.00 8.04
C ILE A 104 0.85 11.85 7.03
N ASN A 105 1.06 10.62 7.49
CA ASN A 105 1.06 9.45 6.63
C ASN A 105 -0.29 9.24 5.95
N ILE A 106 -1.42 9.41 6.66
CA ILE A 106 -2.76 9.33 6.04
C ILE A 106 -2.90 10.39 4.94
N VAL A 107 -2.56 11.65 5.21
CA VAL A 107 -2.61 12.72 4.20
C VAL A 107 -1.71 12.40 3.01
N TRP A 108 -0.49 11.96 3.26
CA TRP A 108 0.49 11.58 2.24
C TRP A 108 0.02 10.41 1.39
N GLY A 109 -0.49 9.35 2.02
CA GLY A 109 -1.01 8.19 1.30
C GLY A 109 -2.25 8.52 0.49
N PHE A 110 -3.17 9.33 1.00
CA PHE A 110 -4.32 9.81 0.22
C PHE A 110 -3.89 10.68 -0.96
N PHE A 111 -2.86 11.51 -0.78
CA PHE A 111 -2.29 12.28 -1.88
C PHE A 111 -1.66 11.38 -2.96
N LEU A 112 -0.83 10.42 -2.57
CA LEU A 112 -0.22 9.45 -3.49
C LEU A 112 -1.29 8.61 -4.22
N LEU A 113 -2.22 8.03 -3.46
CA LEU A 113 -3.27 7.18 -4.00
C LEU A 113 -4.22 7.98 -4.89
N GLY A 114 -4.68 9.15 -4.44
CA GLY A 114 -5.58 10.01 -5.20
C GLY A 114 -4.94 10.51 -6.49
N GLY A 115 -3.70 11.02 -6.41
CA GLY A 115 -2.96 11.47 -7.59
C GLY A 115 -2.72 10.34 -8.59
N PHE A 116 -2.34 9.17 -8.10
CA PHE A 116 -2.14 8.00 -8.96
C PHE A 116 -3.45 7.49 -9.58
N SER A 117 -4.53 7.46 -8.80
CA SER A 117 -5.86 7.04 -9.26
C SER A 117 -6.42 7.98 -10.31
N PHE A 118 -6.19 9.29 -10.15
CA PHE A 118 -6.57 10.29 -11.14
C PHE A 118 -5.81 10.08 -12.44
N TYR A 119 -4.48 9.85 -12.35
CA TYR A 119 -3.66 9.53 -13.52
C TYR A 119 -4.17 8.28 -14.24
N VAL A 120 -4.41 7.17 -13.54
CA VAL A 120 -4.95 5.95 -14.17
C VAL A 120 -6.34 6.17 -14.75
N GLY A 121 -7.22 6.87 -14.05
CA GLY A 121 -8.56 7.21 -14.52
C GLY A 121 -8.55 8.06 -15.78
N SER A 122 -7.60 9.01 -15.89
CA SER A 122 -7.46 9.88 -17.06
C SER A 122 -7.02 9.15 -18.34
N LEU A 123 -6.54 7.91 -18.21
CA LEU A 123 -6.12 7.07 -19.34
C LEU A 123 -7.27 6.20 -19.87
N LYS A 124 -8.43 6.18 -19.20
CA LYS A 124 -9.65 5.48 -19.63
C LYS A 124 -10.66 6.51 -20.15
N GLU A 125 -11.57 6.09 -21.03
CA GLU A 125 -12.73 6.91 -21.37
C GLU A 125 -13.68 6.98 -20.17
N GLY A 126 -14.02 8.19 -19.70
CA GLY A 126 -14.90 8.40 -18.55
C GLY A 126 -14.43 9.46 -17.58
N ASN A 127 -15.09 9.55 -16.42
CA ASN A 127 -14.74 10.51 -15.37
C ASN A 127 -13.63 9.94 -14.46
N PRO A 128 -12.40 10.52 -14.44
CA PRO A 128 -11.30 10.03 -13.61
C PRO A 128 -11.59 10.08 -12.11
N TRP A 129 -12.51 10.95 -11.68
CA TRP A 129 -12.90 11.08 -10.28
C TRP A 129 -13.60 9.83 -9.72
N ASN A 130 -14.21 9.01 -10.57
CA ASN A 130 -14.83 7.75 -10.12
C ASN A 130 -13.77 6.78 -9.58
N VAL A 131 -12.66 6.63 -10.29
CA VAL A 131 -11.53 5.77 -9.86
C VAL A 131 -10.89 6.30 -8.59
N VAL A 132 -10.71 7.63 -8.50
CA VAL A 132 -10.21 8.28 -7.28
C VAL A 132 -11.12 7.97 -6.09
N PHE A 133 -12.44 8.10 -6.27
CA PHE A 133 -13.40 7.84 -5.22
C PHE A 133 -13.37 6.37 -4.77
N GLU A 134 -13.37 5.41 -5.69
CA GLU A 134 -13.31 3.99 -5.37
C GLU A 134 -12.07 3.63 -4.55
N HIS A 135 -10.89 4.12 -4.97
CA HIS A 135 -9.64 3.80 -4.29
C HIS A 135 -9.52 4.50 -2.92
N LEU A 136 -9.89 5.78 -2.81
CA LEU A 136 -9.87 6.49 -1.53
C LEU A 136 -10.91 5.94 -0.55
N LEU A 137 -12.09 5.53 -1.05
CA LEU A 137 -13.10 4.86 -0.23
C LEU A 137 -12.57 3.53 0.30
N THR A 138 -11.93 2.73 -0.55
CA THR A 138 -11.31 1.46 -0.14
C THR A 138 -10.24 1.68 0.94
N ALA A 139 -9.34 2.65 0.74
CA ALA A 139 -8.33 3.00 1.72
C ALA A 139 -8.96 3.45 3.06
N THR A 140 -10.01 4.27 3.00
CA THR A 140 -10.74 4.74 4.18
C THR A 140 -11.34 3.57 4.96
N ILE A 141 -12.00 2.62 4.27
CA ILE A 141 -12.58 1.43 4.89
C ILE A 141 -11.50 0.61 5.59
N VAL A 142 -10.37 0.36 4.92
CA VAL A 142 -9.26 -0.41 5.49
C VAL A 142 -8.68 0.27 6.73
N ILE A 143 -8.45 1.58 6.69
CA ILE A 143 -7.89 2.35 7.81
C ILE A 143 -8.84 2.32 9.02
N VAL A 144 -10.12 2.57 8.80
CA VAL A 144 -11.13 2.57 9.86
C VAL A 144 -11.27 1.18 10.47
N ALA A 145 -11.36 0.14 9.64
CA ALA A 145 -11.43 -1.24 10.11
C ALA A 145 -10.19 -1.62 10.93
N ALA A 146 -8.99 -1.30 10.44
CA ALA A 146 -7.75 -1.59 11.13
C ALA A 146 -7.62 -0.86 12.47
N HIS A 147 -8.05 0.40 12.55
CA HIS A 147 -8.09 1.17 13.80
C HIS A 147 -8.96 0.50 14.86
N PHE A 148 -10.18 0.09 14.50
CA PHE A 148 -11.07 -0.58 15.43
C PHE A 148 -10.57 -1.97 15.82
N LEU A 149 -9.99 -2.72 14.87
CA LEU A 149 -9.38 -4.02 15.16
C LEU A 149 -8.21 -3.90 16.14
N GLY A 150 -7.30 -2.95 15.91
CA GLY A 150 -6.16 -2.71 16.82
C GLY A 150 -6.60 -2.32 18.22
N SER A 151 -7.55 -1.37 18.32
CA SER A 151 -8.12 -0.95 19.60
C SER A 151 -8.84 -2.09 20.32
N TRP A 152 -9.60 -2.91 19.58
CA TRP A 152 -10.32 -4.06 20.14
C TRP A 152 -9.37 -5.11 20.73
N VAL A 153 -8.30 -5.47 20.00
CA VAL A 153 -7.28 -6.41 20.49
C VAL A 153 -6.60 -5.87 21.75
N SER A 154 -6.26 -4.58 21.77
CA SER A 154 -5.64 -3.94 22.94
C SER A 154 -6.55 -3.99 24.17
N ASN A 155 -7.84 -3.70 24.00
CA ASN A 155 -8.80 -3.72 25.09
C ASN A 155 -9.01 -5.11 25.69
N ILE A 156 -8.95 -6.18 24.89
CA ILE A 156 -9.09 -7.56 25.38
C ILE A 156 -7.84 -8.04 26.11
N LEU A 157 -6.65 -7.68 25.60
CA LEU A 157 -5.40 -8.19 26.15
C LEU A 157 -4.85 -7.36 27.32
N ASN A 158 -5.29 -6.11 27.46
CA ASN A 158 -4.90 -5.22 28.56
C ASN A 158 -6.00 -5.06 29.64
N SER A 159 -7.12 -5.78 29.53
CA SER A 159 -8.16 -5.90 30.57
C SER A 159 -7.89 -7.09 31.48
#